data_AF-A0A1E4ZJE1-F1
#
_entry.id   AF-A0A1E4ZJE1-F1
#
_cell.length_a   1.000
_cell.length_b   1.000
_cell.length_c   1.000
_cell.angle_alpha   90.00
_cell.angle_beta   90.00
_cell.angle_gamma   90.00
#
_symmetry.space_group_name_H-M   'P 1'
#
loop_
_entity.id
_entity.type
_entity.pdbx_description
1 polymer ?
#
loop_
_entity_poly.entity_id
_entity_poly.type
_entity_poly.pdbx_seq_one_letter_code
_entity_poly.pdbx_strand_id
1 'polypeptide(L)' 'MNGKYYVESSSAYQFELTLLEQLFASGVPVAKAVPVKSGDLLGFTATDAGERAFALFPYADVLQLRSSAITFDQSR' A
#
# COMPACT_ATOMS: atom_id res chain seq x y z
N MET A 1 -5.50 18.17 -10.22
CA MET A 1 -6.00 17.97 -8.84
C MET A 1 -4.89 17.33 -8.04
N ASN A 2 -4.56 17.90 -6.87
CA ASN A 2 -3.50 17.40 -6.01
C ASN A 2 -3.96 16.02 -5.49
N GLY A 3 -3.42 14.93 -6.03
CA GLY A 3 -3.86 13.54 -5.80
C GLY A 3 -3.60 13.01 -4.38
N LYS A 4 -3.62 13.88 -3.38
CA LYS A 4 -3.58 13.51 -1.98
C LYS A 4 -4.96 13.01 -1.58
N TYR A 5 -5.12 11.70 -1.59
CA TYR A 5 -6.22 11.05 -0.90
C TYR A 5 -6.11 11.37 0.59
N TYR A 6 -7.11 12.06 1.12
CA TYR A 6 -7.25 12.24 2.55
C TYR A 6 -7.84 10.96 3.11
N VAL A 7 -7.06 10.27 3.94
CA VAL A 7 -7.52 9.05 4.60
C VAL A 7 -8.35 9.46 5.81
N GLU A 8 -9.65 9.13 5.78
CA GLU A 8 -10.63 9.61 6.75
C GLU A 8 -10.51 8.93 8.13
N SER A 9 -9.93 7.72 8.19
CA SER A 9 -9.78 6.94 9.42
C SER A 9 -8.80 5.77 9.27
N SER A 10 -8.44 5.12 10.39
CA SER A 10 -7.65 3.88 10.39
C SER A 10 -8.31 2.71 9.65
N SER A 11 -9.65 2.68 9.57
CA SER A 11 -10.38 1.63 8.86
C SER A 11 -10.16 1.68 7.35
N ALA A 12 -9.92 2.87 6.80
CA ALA A 12 -9.59 3.02 5.38
C ALA A 12 -8.23 2.38 5.04
N TYR A 13 -7.23 2.50 5.92
CA TYR A 13 -5.96 1.80 5.74
C TYR A 13 -6.14 0.27 5.83
N GLN A 14 -6.96 -0.22 6.76
CA GLN A 14 -7.22 -1.66 6.87
C GLN A 14 -7.91 -2.22 5.62
N PHE A 15 -8.85 -1.47 5.04
CA PHE A 15 -9.49 -1.84 3.79
C PHE A 15 -8.48 -1.94 2.64
N GLU A 16 -7.61 -0.93 2.49
CA GLU A 16 -6.57 -0.93 1.44
C GLU A 16 -5.62 -2.13 1.58
N LEU A 17 -5.17 -2.44 2.80
CA LEU A 17 -4.30 -3.59 3.06
C LEU A 17 -4.99 -4.92 2.72
N THR A 18 -6.28 -5.03 3.04
CA THR A 18 -7.09 -6.21 2.70
C THR A 18 -7.26 -6.33 1.19
N LEU A 19 -7.50 -5.22 0.49
CA LEU A 19 -7.59 -5.21 -0.97
C LEU A 19 -6.27 -5.67 -1.62
N LEU A 20 -5.13 -5.15 -1.16
CA LEU A 20 -3.81 -5.56 -1.67
C LEU A 20 -3.56 -7.05 -1.45
N GLU A 21 -3.98 -7.61 -0.32
CA GLU A 21 -3.89 -9.05 -0.07
C GLU A 21 -4.73 -9.86 -1.06
N GLN A 22 -5.97 -9.44 -1.33
CA GLN A 22 -6.84 -10.11 -2.30
C GLN A 22 -6.31 -10.03 -3.73
N LEU A 23 -5.77 -8.87 -4.12
CA LEU A 23 -5.16 -8.69 -5.44
C LEU A 23 -3.93 -9.58 -5.61
N PHE A 24 -3.07 -9.63 -4.61
CA PHE A 24 -1.92 -10.54 -4.60
C PHE A 24 -2.35 -12.01 -4.69
N ALA A 25 -3.36 -12.41 -3.90
CA ALA A 25 -3.91 -13.77 -3.94
C ALA A 25 -4.53 -14.13 -5.30
N SER A 26 -5.00 -13.12 -6.04
CA SER A 26 -5.53 -13.26 -7.40
C SER A 26 -4.44 -13.26 -8.48
N GLY A 27 -3.16 -13.23 -8.10
CA GLY A 27 -2.02 -13.24 -9.03
C GLY A 27 -1.70 -11.88 -9.64
N VAL A 28 -2.31 -10.79 -9.16
CA VAL A 28 -1.95 -9.44 -9.59
C VAL A 28 -0.60 -9.06 -8.96
N PRO A 29 0.37 -8.56 -9.74
CA PRO A 29 1.70 -8.23 -9.24
C PRO A 29 1.68 -6.92 -8.43
N VAL A 30 1.20 -7.00 -7.20
CA VAL A 30 1.23 -5.93 -6.20
C VAL A 30 2.12 -6.32 -5.01
N ALA A 31 2.66 -5.34 -4.29
CA ALA A 31 3.37 -5.63 -3.05
C ALA A 31 2.37 -6.06 -1.96
N LYS A 32 2.51 -7.28 -1.45
CA LYS A 32 1.71 -7.77 -0.33
C LYS A 32 2.24 -7.17 0.98
N ALA A 33 1.35 -6.65 1.83
CA ALA A 33 1.72 -6.19 3.16
C ALA A 33 2.19 -7.35 4.05
N VAL A 34 3.17 -7.08 4.92
CA VAL A 34 3.74 -8.02 5.88
C VAL A 34 3.11 -7.76 7.25
N PRO A 35 2.65 -8.82 7.96
CA PRO A 35 2.14 -8.67 9.32
C PRO A 35 3.18 -8.07 10.28
N VAL A 36 2.73 -7.17 11.16
CA VAL A 36 3.52 -6.73 12.31
C VAL A 36 3.55 -7.84 13.38
N LYS A 37 4.30 -7.62 14.47
CA LYS A 37 4.47 -8.63 15.54
C LYS A 37 3.16 -9.10 16.18
N SER A 38 2.10 -8.29 16.17
CA SER A 38 0.78 -8.70 16.69
C SER A 38 0.02 -9.64 15.74
N GLY A 39 0.46 -9.78 14.49
CA GLY A 39 -0.25 -10.52 13.44
C GLY A 39 -1.14 -9.62 12.56
N ASP A 40 -1.35 -8.36 12.94
CA ASP A 40 -2.11 -7.40 12.14
C ASP A 40 -1.30 -6.87 10.96
N LEU A 41 -1.97 -6.41 9.90
CA LEU A 41 -1.31 -5.74 8.76
C LEU A 41 -1.06 -4.25 9.02
N LEU A 42 -1.81 -3.64 9.94
CA LEU A 42 -1.68 -2.23 10.32
C LEU A 42 -1.09 -2.15 11.73
N GLY A 43 0.07 -1.50 11.84
CA GLY A 43 0.69 -1.19 13.11
C GLY A 43 0.45 0.27 13.52
N PHE A 44 0.61 0.54 14.81
CA PHE A 44 0.60 1.90 15.36
C PHE A 44 1.87 2.13 16.17
N THR A 45 2.39 3.34 16.12
CA THR A 45 3.56 3.74 16.91
C THR A 45 3.38 5.15 17.44
N ALA A 46 3.88 5.40 18.65
CA ALA A 46 3.89 6.72 19.23
C ALA A 46 5.02 7.56 18.61
N THR A 47 4.71 8.80 18.25
CA THR A 47 5.68 9.80 17.78
C THR A 47 5.52 11.08 18.58
N ASP A 48 6.48 12.00 18.49
CA ASP A 48 6.38 13.33 19.12
C ASP A 48 5.14 14.12 18.62
N ALA A 49 4.63 13.76 17.45
CA ALA A 49 3.43 14.34 16.84
C ALA A 49 2.16 13.52 17.06
N GLY A 50 2.16 12.62 18.06
CA GLY A 50 1.06 11.72 18.38
C GLY A 50 1.19 10.33 17.74
N GLU A 51 0.13 9.53 17.85
CA GLU A 51 0.10 8.18 17.29
C GLU A 51 0.06 8.21 15.76
N ARG A 52 0.85 7.34 15.13
CA ARG A 52 0.91 7.17 13.67
C ARG A 52 0.68 5.72 13.30
N ALA A 53 -0.15 5.51 12.28
CA ALA A 53 -0.35 4.22 11.67
C ALA A 53 0.76 3.92 10.65
N PHE A 54 1.15 2.65 10.51
CA PHE A 54 2.12 2.20 9.51
C PHE A 54 1.78 0.79 9.00
N ALA A 55 2.25 0.47 7.80
CA ALA A 55 2.21 -0.86 7.22
C ALA A 55 3.59 -1.22 6.67
N LEU A 56 3.93 -2.51 6.69
CA LEU A 56 5.22 -3.02 6.22
C LEU A 56 5.03 -3.73 4.88
N PHE A 57 6.00 -3.57 3.97
CA PHE A 57 5.99 -4.22 2.67
C PHE A 57 7.37 -4.85 2.40
N PRO A 58 7.43 -5.99 1.69
CA PRO A 58 8.70 -6.52 1.25
C PRO A 58 9.33 -5.53 0.27
N TYR A 59 10.65 -5.42 0.33
CA TYR A 59 11.40 -4.70 -0.69
C TYR A 59 11.21 -5.40 -2.03
N ALA A 60 10.66 -4.70 -3.02
CA ALA A 60 10.55 -5.20 -4.39
C ALA A 60 11.87 -4.90 -5.10
N ASP A 61 12.69 -5.93 -5.32
CA ASP A 61 13.91 -5.77 -6.11
C ASP A 61 13.54 -5.48 -7.56
N VAL A 62 14.24 -4.53 -8.17
CA VAL A 62 13.85 -3.90 -9.44
C VAL A 62 13.91 -4.92 -10.58
N LEU A 63 12.80 -5.62 -10.84
CA LEU A 63 12.60 -6.29 -12.10
C LEU A 63 12.38 -5.20 -13.14
N GLN A 64 13.45 -4.91 -13.89
CA GLN A 64 13.54 -4.00 -15.03
C GLN A 64 12.16 -3.67 -15.60
N LEU A 65 11.71 -2.43 -15.38
CA LEU A 65 10.57 -1.87 -16.08
C LEU A 65 10.84 -2.02 -17.58
N ARG A 66 10.31 -3.09 -18.19
CA ARG A 66 10.26 -3.17 -19.64
C ARG A 66 9.36 -2.01 -20.06
N SER A 67 9.92 -1.11 -20.86
CA SER A 67 9.35 0.17 -21.29
C SER A 67 7.99 0.09 -22.00
N SER A 68 7.39 -1.10 -22.12
CA SER A 68 6.14 -1.36 -22.80
C SER A 68 4.90 -1.37 -21.89
N ALA A 69 5.06 -1.27 -20.56
CA ALA A 69 3.95 -1.46 -19.62
C ALA A 69 3.33 -0.17 -19.03
N ILE A 70 3.80 1.01 -19.44
CA ILE A 70 3.21 2.29 -19.00
C ILE A 70 2.77 3.05 -20.25
N THR A 71 1.49 2.96 -20.59
CA THR A 71 0.87 3.89 -21.55
C THR A 71 0.35 5.07 -20.75
N PHE A 72 0.97 6.25 -20.92
CA PHE A 72 0.40 7.50 -20.45
C PHE A 72 -0.72 7.90 -21.42
N ASP A 73 -1.96 7.52 -21.13
CA ASP A 73 -3.10 8.15 -21.79
C ASP A 73 -3.34 9.51 -21.13
N GLN A 74 -2.83 10.58 -21.74
CA GLN A 74 -3.30 11.93 -21.47
C GLN A 74 -4.45 12.21 -22.44
N SER A 75 -5.66 11.78 -22.07
CA SER A 75 -6.88 12.19 -22.77
C SER A 75 -7.09 13.70 -22.53
N ARG A 76 -7.17 14.43 -23.64
CA ARG A 76 -7.30 15.89 -23.78
C ARG A 76 -8.65 16.43 -23.33
#